data_AF-A0A2G7FQY8-F1
#
_entry.id   AF-A0A2G7FQY8-F1
#
_cell.length_a   1.000
_cell.length_b   1.000
_cell.length_c   1.000
_cell.angle_alpha   90.00
_cell.angle_beta   90.00
_cell.angle_gamma   90.00
#
_symmetry.space_group_name_H-M   'P 1'
#
loop_
_entity.id
_entity.type
_entity.pdbx_description
1 polymer ?
#
loop_
_entity_poly.entity_id
_entity_poly.type
_entity_poly.pdbx_seq_one_letter_code
_entity_poly.pdbx_strand_id
1 'polypeptide(L)'
;MVKANQAKTVQKATSDAFTAVNTTTPAEGEAEAEAEIGDKPETGPTTSFPKPSLDALMKPLRGVGIATASLLLSVGTIRDPEHEAPFYSDDTYLWLCMKEFPRPRARLGQESEKTEIDELGKKAGKSRRPNGEINVKYDVSEYRMLWMAVNELRARLNESETSSGRVSCADIEKVAFVLRHIDVSGYLEECDLVDHGLQPADEGIHEAKANPGIKRKQFNKEDLKKGGRNSKKQKT
;
A
#
# COMPACT_ATOMS: atom_id res chain seq x y z
N MET A 1 -37.27 6.54 -9.00
CA MET A 1 -36.72 7.27 -7.83
C MET A 1 -36.25 6.25 -6.81
N VAL A 2 -34.94 6.15 -6.55
CA VAL A 2 -34.40 5.19 -5.57
C VAL A 2 -34.76 5.67 -4.15
N LYS A 3 -35.38 4.81 -3.35
CA LYS A 3 -35.76 5.14 -1.96
C LYS A 3 -34.49 5.22 -1.10
N ALA A 4 -34.31 6.34 -0.41
CA ALA A 4 -33.19 6.55 0.49
C ALA A 4 -33.31 5.70 1.77
N ASN A 5 -32.15 5.35 2.35
CA ASN A 5 -32.08 4.71 3.67
C ASN A 5 -32.55 5.69 4.76
N GLN A 6 -33.28 5.18 5.76
CA GLN A 6 -33.76 6.00 6.87
C GLN A 6 -32.60 6.31 7.82
N ALA A 7 -32.52 7.54 8.33
CA ALA A 7 -31.41 7.97 9.21
C ALA A 7 -31.25 7.07 10.45
N LYS A 8 -32.35 6.66 11.08
CA LYS A 8 -32.34 5.73 12.23
C LYS A 8 -31.74 4.36 11.86
N THR A 9 -32.03 3.87 10.67
CA THR A 9 -31.49 2.58 10.18
C THR A 9 -29.99 2.70 9.92
N VAL A 10 -29.54 3.80 9.29
CA VAL A 10 -28.11 4.06 9.08
C VAL A 10 -27.37 4.12 10.40
N GLN A 11 -27.85 4.93 11.36
CA GLN A 11 -27.22 5.06 12.66
C GLN A 11 -27.13 3.71 13.41
N LYS A 12 -28.23 2.93 13.40
CA LYS A 12 -28.25 1.62 14.03
C LYS A 12 -27.25 0.66 13.36
N ALA A 13 -27.29 0.53 12.03
CA ALA A 13 -26.41 -0.37 11.28
C ALA A 13 -24.92 -0.04 11.51
N THR A 14 -24.57 1.24 11.47
CA THR A 14 -23.19 1.70 11.72
C THR A 14 -22.77 1.45 13.17
N SER A 15 -23.64 1.69 14.15
CA SER A 15 -23.37 1.40 15.56
C SER A 15 -23.18 -0.10 15.81
N ASP A 16 -24.07 -0.93 15.25
CA ASP A 16 -24.02 -2.39 15.37
C ASP A 16 -22.72 -2.92 14.74
N ALA A 17 -22.32 -2.39 13.58
CA ALA A 17 -21.09 -2.77 12.89
C ALA A 17 -19.83 -2.48 13.72
N PHE A 18 -19.70 -1.28 14.28
CA PHE A 18 -18.55 -0.93 15.10
C PHE A 18 -18.51 -1.66 16.44
N THR A 19 -19.67 -1.96 17.02
CA THR A 19 -19.75 -2.80 18.23
C THR A 19 -19.24 -4.21 17.93
N ALA A 20 -19.64 -4.77 16.78
CA ALA A 20 -19.27 -6.11 16.37
C ALA A 20 -17.77 -6.27 16.08
N VAL A 21 -17.09 -5.21 15.62
CA VAL A 21 -15.62 -5.24 15.42
C VAL A 21 -14.90 -5.60 16.72
N ASN A 22 -15.31 -4.98 17.83
CA ASN A 22 -14.66 -5.13 19.14
C ASN A 22 -15.02 -6.43 19.86
N THR A 23 -16.06 -7.13 19.40
CA THR A 23 -16.52 -8.40 19.98
C THR A 23 -15.98 -9.62 19.24
N THR A 24 -15.12 -9.42 18.24
CA THR A 24 -14.57 -10.52 17.44
C THR A 24 -13.43 -11.23 18.20
N THR A 25 -13.78 -11.89 19.30
CA THR A 25 -12.94 -12.90 19.95
C THR A 25 -12.53 -13.95 18.91
N PRO A 26 -11.28 -14.47 18.90
CA PRO A 26 -10.89 -15.53 17.98
C PRO A 26 -11.78 -16.75 18.20
N ALA A 27 -12.76 -16.92 17.31
CA ALA A 27 -13.67 -18.06 17.34
C ALA A 27 -12.95 -19.25 16.71
N GLU A 28 -12.54 -20.18 17.57
CA GLU A 28 -12.44 -21.60 17.28
C GLU A 28 -13.79 -22.05 16.67
N GLY A 29 -13.94 -22.04 15.34
CA GLY A 29 -15.25 -22.34 14.76
C GLY A 29 -15.46 -22.08 13.27
N GLU A 30 -14.42 -22.12 12.44
CA GLU A 30 -14.57 -22.33 10.98
C GLU A 30 -13.48 -23.32 10.51
N ALA A 31 -13.43 -24.50 11.15
CA ALA A 31 -12.56 -25.61 10.79
C ALA A 31 -13.38 -26.84 10.40
N GLU A 32 -14.23 -26.72 9.38
CA GLU A 32 -14.77 -27.87 8.67
C GLU A 32 -14.87 -27.55 7.17
N ALA A 33 -13.72 -27.44 6.51
CA ALA A 33 -13.50 -27.96 5.15
C ALA A 33 -12.03 -27.74 4.74
N GLU A 34 -11.36 -28.87 4.56
CA GLU A 34 -10.09 -29.09 3.84
C GLU A 34 -8.81 -29.09 4.69
N ALA A 35 -7.97 -30.10 4.40
CA ALA A 35 -7.22 -30.88 5.37
C ALA A 35 -5.70 -30.71 5.30
N GLU A 36 -5.08 -30.84 6.47
CA GLU A 36 -3.82 -31.55 6.79
C GLU A 36 -2.41 -30.96 6.48
N ILE A 37 -1.59 -31.07 7.55
CA ILE A 37 -0.12 -31.04 7.74
C ILE A 37 0.62 -29.68 7.76
N GLY A 38 1.07 -29.30 8.97
CA GLY A 38 2.26 -28.45 9.16
C GLY A 38 2.34 -27.74 10.52
N ASP A 39 3.14 -28.29 11.44
CA ASP A 39 3.39 -27.81 12.81
C ASP A 39 4.28 -26.54 12.91
N LYS A 40 3.89 -25.62 13.82
CA LYS A 40 4.69 -24.63 14.60
C LYS A 40 4.94 -23.19 14.06
N PRO A 41 5.15 -22.17 14.95
CA PRO A 41 4.38 -21.71 16.12
C PRO A 41 3.76 -20.30 15.91
N GLU A 42 2.79 -19.97 16.76
CA GLU A 42 2.16 -18.64 16.84
C GLU A 42 3.08 -17.56 17.43
N THR A 43 3.11 -16.37 16.81
CA THR A 43 2.98 -15.07 17.52
C THR A 43 2.80 -13.93 16.52
N GLY A 44 1.57 -13.72 16.10
CA GLY A 44 1.10 -12.44 15.55
C GLY A 44 -0.32 -12.23 16.06
N PRO A 45 -0.80 -10.99 16.25
CA PRO A 45 -2.21 -10.79 16.56
C PRO A 45 -3.03 -11.33 15.39
N THR A 46 -3.63 -12.50 15.56
CA THR A 46 -4.50 -13.13 14.58
C THR A 46 -5.82 -12.35 14.57
N THR A 47 -5.80 -11.20 13.90
CA THR A 47 -6.99 -10.36 13.74
C THR A 47 -8.02 -11.15 12.94
N SER A 48 -9.07 -11.57 13.63
CA SER A 48 -10.18 -12.32 13.08
C SER A 48 -10.91 -11.52 12.00
N PHE A 49 -11.39 -12.20 10.96
CA PHE A 49 -12.06 -11.54 9.84
C PHE A 49 -13.41 -10.92 10.30
N PRO A 50 -13.67 -9.62 10.07
CA PRO A 50 -14.82 -8.89 10.65
C PRO A 50 -16.12 -9.11 9.86
N LYS A 51 -16.47 -10.38 9.60
CA LYS A 51 -17.70 -10.75 8.90
C LYS A 51 -18.97 -10.18 9.56
N PRO A 52 -19.14 -10.23 10.90
CA PRO A 52 -20.34 -9.70 11.54
C PRO A 52 -20.51 -8.20 11.30
N SER A 53 -19.41 -7.45 11.34
CA SER A 53 -19.40 -6.00 11.10
C SER A 53 -19.75 -5.63 9.67
N LEU A 54 -19.26 -6.41 8.70
CA LEU A 54 -19.64 -6.25 7.28
C LEU A 54 -21.13 -6.54 7.06
N ASP A 55 -21.61 -7.65 7.62
CA ASP A 55 -23.01 -8.05 7.51
C ASP A 55 -23.97 -7.02 8.12
N ALA A 56 -23.58 -6.40 9.24
CA ALA A 56 -24.34 -5.32 9.89
C ALA A 56 -24.49 -4.08 9.00
N LEU A 57 -23.54 -3.81 8.09
CA LEU A 57 -23.61 -2.72 7.12
C LEU A 57 -24.36 -3.12 5.84
N MET A 58 -24.04 -4.29 5.28
CA MET A 58 -24.51 -4.70 3.95
C MET A 58 -25.97 -5.18 3.93
N LYS A 59 -26.44 -5.85 5.00
CA LYS A 59 -27.80 -6.41 5.04
C LYS A 59 -28.91 -5.34 5.18
N PRO A 60 -28.83 -4.37 6.10
CA PRO A 60 -29.92 -3.42 6.31
C PRO A 60 -29.85 -2.18 5.40
N LEU A 61 -28.70 -1.87 4.80
CA LEU A 61 -28.51 -0.64 4.02
C LEU A 61 -28.54 -0.92 2.52
N ARG A 62 -29.48 -0.27 1.82
CA ARG A 62 -29.56 -0.35 0.37
C ARG A 62 -28.36 0.36 -0.26
N GLY A 63 -27.74 -0.28 -1.24
CA GLY A 63 -26.62 0.27 -2.00
C GLY A 63 -25.27 0.19 -1.29
N VAL A 64 -25.19 -0.47 -0.13
CA VAL A 64 -23.93 -0.70 0.59
C VAL A 64 -23.43 -2.11 0.25
N GLY A 65 -22.44 -2.18 -0.63
CA GLY A 65 -21.69 -3.41 -0.93
C GLY A 65 -20.40 -3.52 -0.12
N ILE A 66 -19.57 -4.52 -0.44
CA ILE A 66 -18.32 -4.77 0.31
C ILE A 66 -17.34 -3.59 0.22
N ALA A 67 -17.26 -2.91 -0.94
CA ALA A 67 -16.36 -1.78 -1.12
C ALA A 67 -16.74 -0.63 -0.18
N THR A 68 -18.03 -0.29 -0.12
CA THR A 68 -18.53 0.75 0.80
C THR A 68 -18.45 0.31 2.26
N ALA A 69 -18.77 -0.95 2.57
CA ALA A 69 -18.72 -1.46 3.94
C ALA A 69 -17.28 -1.48 4.50
N SER A 70 -16.32 -1.98 3.72
CA SER A 70 -14.90 -1.98 4.10
C SER A 70 -14.36 -0.56 4.27
N LEU A 71 -14.77 0.41 3.44
CA LEU A 71 -14.42 1.82 3.62
C LEU A 71 -14.90 2.36 4.96
N LEU A 72 -16.16 2.11 5.31
CA LEU A 72 -16.73 2.56 6.59
C LEU A 72 -16.02 1.93 7.78
N LEU A 73 -15.68 0.64 7.70
CA LEU A 73 -14.92 -0.04 8.74
C LEU A 73 -13.50 0.51 8.87
N SER A 74 -12.79 0.71 7.76
CA SER A 74 -11.44 1.30 7.75
C SER A 74 -11.41 2.66 8.43
N VAL A 75 -12.31 3.57 8.07
CA VAL A 75 -12.38 4.90 8.69
C VAL A 75 -12.79 4.83 10.16
N GLY A 76 -13.74 3.97 10.51
CA GLY A 76 -14.24 3.85 11.88
C GLY A 76 -13.28 3.17 12.85
N THR A 77 -12.35 2.36 12.34
CA THR A 77 -11.35 1.61 13.13
C THR A 77 -9.96 2.24 13.13
N ILE A 78 -9.78 3.40 12.49
CA ILE A 78 -8.46 4.07 12.38
C ILE A 78 -7.82 4.43 13.72
N ARG A 79 -8.63 4.56 14.78
CA ARG A 79 -8.17 4.85 16.15
C ARG A 79 -7.98 3.59 17.01
N ASP A 80 -8.22 2.43 16.43
CA ASP A 80 -8.09 1.12 17.07
C ASP A 80 -7.13 0.25 16.24
N PRO A 81 -5.81 0.31 16.51
CA PRO A 81 -4.81 -0.44 15.76
C PRO A 81 -4.99 -1.96 15.82
N GLU A 82 -5.61 -2.47 16.90
CA GLU A 82 -5.80 -3.91 17.11
C GLU A 82 -6.89 -4.46 16.20
N HIS A 83 -7.95 -3.68 15.98
CA HIS A 83 -9.10 -4.07 15.14
C HIS A 83 -9.19 -3.29 13.82
N GLU A 84 -8.10 -2.64 13.41
CA GLU A 84 -8.02 -1.85 12.19
C GLU A 84 -8.36 -2.70 10.96
N ALA A 85 -9.37 -2.28 10.20
CA ALA A 85 -9.79 -2.94 8.97
C ALA A 85 -9.18 -2.27 7.73
N PRO A 86 -8.63 -3.02 6.76
CA PRO A 86 -8.22 -2.45 5.49
C PRO A 86 -9.42 -2.06 4.63
N PHE A 87 -9.28 -0.98 3.86
CA PHE A 87 -10.24 -0.62 2.82
C PHE A 87 -10.05 -1.50 1.58
N TYR A 88 -11.15 -2.01 1.01
CA TYR A 88 -11.11 -2.70 -0.28
C TYR A 88 -10.98 -1.70 -1.43
N SER A 89 -9.74 -1.28 -1.70
CA SER A 89 -9.35 -0.54 -2.91
C SER A 89 -8.80 -1.47 -3.99
N ASP A 90 -8.99 -1.08 -5.26
CA ASP A 90 -8.44 -1.79 -6.41
C ASP A 90 -6.92 -1.84 -6.36
N ASP A 91 -6.28 -0.73 -5.97
CA ASP A 91 -4.83 -0.60 -5.96
C ASP A 91 -4.19 -1.56 -4.95
N THR A 92 -4.74 -1.64 -3.74
CA THR A 92 -4.23 -2.56 -2.71
C THR A 92 -4.49 -4.01 -3.11
N TYR A 93 -5.67 -4.31 -3.70
CA TYR A 93 -5.99 -5.67 -4.14
C TYR A 93 -5.10 -6.13 -5.31
N LEU A 94 -4.90 -5.28 -6.31
CA LEU A 94 -4.02 -5.57 -7.43
C LEU A 94 -2.58 -5.82 -6.95
N TRP A 95 -2.09 -4.97 -6.05
CA TRP A 95 -0.73 -5.09 -5.55
C TRP A 95 -0.54 -6.34 -4.68
N LEU A 96 -1.37 -6.52 -3.64
CA LEU A 96 -1.14 -7.55 -2.64
C LEU A 96 -1.71 -8.91 -3.02
N CYS A 97 -2.90 -8.94 -3.63
CA CYS A 97 -3.59 -10.19 -3.96
C CYS A 97 -3.21 -10.68 -5.36
N MET A 98 -3.18 -9.78 -6.34
CA MET A 98 -2.89 -10.14 -7.74
C MET A 98 -1.40 -10.07 -8.10
N LYS A 99 -0.56 -9.53 -7.20
CA LYS A 99 0.90 -9.31 -7.42
C LYS A 99 1.18 -8.52 -8.70
N GLU A 100 0.27 -7.62 -9.06
CA GLU A 100 0.39 -6.76 -10.23
C GLU A 100 1.14 -5.48 -9.86
N PHE A 101 2.28 -5.26 -10.51
CA PHE A 101 3.08 -4.04 -10.37
C PHE A 101 3.00 -3.25 -11.68
N PRO A 102 2.83 -1.91 -11.63
CA PRO A 102 2.84 -1.10 -12.83
C PRO A 102 4.13 -1.28 -13.60
N ARG A 103 3.98 -1.50 -14.92
CA ARG A 103 5.11 -1.61 -15.83
C ARG A 103 5.32 -0.27 -16.53
N PRO A 104 6.58 0.20 -16.63
CA PRO A 104 6.94 1.33 -17.46
C PRO A 104 6.35 1.23 -18.87
N ARG A 105 5.67 2.28 -19.35
CA ARG A 105 5.19 2.34 -20.75
C ARG A 105 6.32 2.18 -21.77
N ALA A 106 7.55 2.54 -21.40
CA ALA A 106 8.75 2.41 -22.24
C ALA A 106 9.05 0.95 -22.66
N ARG A 107 8.59 -0.06 -21.91
CA ARG A 107 8.80 -1.48 -22.25
C ARG A 107 7.67 -2.13 -23.06
N LEU A 108 6.74 -1.34 -23.62
CA LEU A 108 5.66 -1.87 -24.45
C LEU A 108 6.07 -2.11 -25.92
N GLY A 109 7.30 -1.76 -26.29
CA GLY A 109 7.80 -1.84 -27.67
C GLY A 109 9.02 -2.75 -27.90
N GLN A 110 9.52 -3.49 -26.90
CA GLN A 110 10.69 -4.33 -27.07
C GLN A 110 10.33 -5.80 -26.84
N GLU A 111 10.19 -6.53 -27.93
CA GLU A 111 10.01 -7.98 -27.92
C GLU A 111 11.20 -8.68 -27.26
N SER A 112 10.87 -9.76 -26.56
CA SER A 112 11.72 -10.92 -26.25
C SER A 112 12.86 -10.72 -25.24
N GLU A 113 12.60 -11.15 -24.00
CA GLU A 113 13.41 -12.21 -23.39
C GLU A 113 12.49 -13.23 -22.70
N LYS A 114 12.27 -14.35 -23.40
CA LYS A 114 11.76 -15.60 -22.84
C LYS A 114 12.76 -16.01 -21.76
N THR A 115 12.41 -16.21 -20.49
CA THR A 115 12.15 -17.57 -19.97
C THR A 115 11.46 -17.58 -18.59
N GLU A 116 11.20 -16.44 -17.92
CA GLU A 116 10.53 -16.41 -16.59
C GLU A 116 9.22 -15.58 -16.55
N ILE A 117 8.89 -14.89 -17.65
CA ILE A 117 7.78 -13.92 -17.73
C ILE A 117 6.43 -14.59 -18.02
N ASP A 118 6.42 -15.88 -18.38
CA ASP A 118 5.22 -16.56 -18.89
C ASP A 118 4.20 -16.91 -17.77
N GLU A 119 4.64 -17.07 -16.53
CA GLU A 119 3.77 -17.26 -15.36
C GLU A 119 3.08 -15.94 -14.94
N LEU A 120 3.82 -14.83 -14.94
CA LEU A 120 3.33 -13.49 -14.58
C LEU A 120 2.40 -12.91 -15.65
N GLY A 121 2.68 -13.16 -16.94
CA GLY A 121 1.82 -12.75 -18.05
C GLY A 121 0.48 -13.51 -18.06
N LYS A 122 0.49 -14.82 -17.76
CA LYS A 122 -0.74 -15.63 -17.64
C LYS A 122 -1.62 -15.23 -16.45
N LYS A 123 -1.01 -14.73 -15.35
CA LYS A 123 -1.75 -14.19 -14.19
C LYS A 123 -2.27 -12.76 -14.45
N ALA A 124 -1.52 -11.92 -15.15
CA ALA A 124 -1.98 -10.58 -15.57
C ALA A 124 -3.19 -10.64 -16.51
N GLY A 125 -3.30 -11.69 -17.33
CA GLY A 125 -4.50 -11.94 -18.15
C GLY A 125 -5.77 -12.31 -17.35
N LYS A 126 -5.65 -12.65 -16.05
CA LYS A 126 -6.80 -12.90 -15.16
C LYS A 126 -7.23 -11.64 -14.38
N SER A 127 -6.30 -10.74 -14.09
CA SER A 127 -6.57 -9.49 -13.35
C SER A 127 -7.17 -8.39 -14.23
N ARG A 128 -7.04 -8.50 -15.56
CA ARG A 128 -7.63 -7.54 -16.50
C ARG A 128 -8.55 -8.21 -17.50
N ARG A 129 -9.69 -7.58 -17.72
CA ARG A 129 -10.63 -7.93 -18.79
C ARG A 129 -9.99 -7.61 -20.16
N PRO A 130 -10.51 -8.20 -21.25
CA PRO A 130 -10.02 -7.90 -22.61
C PRO A 130 -10.09 -6.41 -23.01
N ASN A 131 -10.94 -5.63 -22.35
CA ASN A 131 -11.08 -4.19 -22.54
C ASN A 131 -10.05 -3.35 -21.72
N GLY A 132 -9.14 -3.99 -20.98
CA GLY A 132 -8.13 -3.33 -20.16
C GLY A 132 -8.60 -2.91 -18.77
N GLU A 133 -9.89 -3.08 -18.45
CA GLU A 133 -10.44 -2.84 -17.11
C GLU A 133 -9.98 -3.91 -16.12
N ILE A 134 -9.89 -3.51 -14.86
CA ILE A 134 -9.57 -4.42 -13.75
C ILE A 134 -10.73 -5.40 -13.57
N ASN A 135 -10.42 -6.69 -13.43
CA ASN A 135 -11.40 -7.75 -13.24
C ASN A 135 -11.60 -8.06 -11.75
N VAL A 136 -12.10 -7.07 -11.00
CA VAL A 136 -12.44 -7.19 -9.57
C VAL A 136 -13.96 -7.28 -9.42
N LYS A 137 -14.44 -8.19 -8.58
CA LYS A 137 -15.87 -8.43 -8.37
C LYS A 137 -16.45 -7.68 -7.19
N TYR A 138 -15.60 -7.30 -6.24
CA TYR A 138 -15.99 -6.77 -4.94
C TYR A 138 -16.95 -7.73 -4.22
N ASP A 139 -16.51 -8.97 -4.05
CA ASP A 139 -17.19 -9.94 -3.20
C ASP A 139 -16.49 -10.15 -1.85
N VAL A 140 -17.15 -10.88 -0.95
CA VAL A 140 -16.63 -11.15 0.41
C VAL A 140 -15.38 -12.02 0.36
N SER A 141 -15.24 -12.88 -0.64
CA SER A 141 -14.11 -13.80 -0.79
C SER A 141 -12.84 -13.04 -1.18
N GLU A 142 -12.95 -12.13 -2.14
CA GLU A 142 -11.85 -11.23 -2.52
C GLU A 142 -11.46 -10.31 -1.36
N TYR A 143 -12.45 -9.78 -0.62
CA TYR A 143 -12.14 -8.97 0.57
C TYR A 143 -11.45 -9.78 1.68
N ARG A 144 -11.83 -11.05 1.87
CA ARG A 144 -11.14 -11.95 2.81
C ARG A 144 -9.68 -12.19 2.38
N MET A 145 -9.44 -12.35 1.09
CA MET A 145 -8.08 -12.47 0.55
C MET A 145 -7.27 -11.20 0.83
N LEU A 146 -7.85 -10.03 0.59
CA LEU A 146 -7.24 -8.74 0.90
C LEU A 146 -6.93 -8.60 2.40
N TRP A 147 -7.91 -8.94 3.25
CA TRP A 147 -7.77 -8.91 4.71
C TRP A 147 -6.56 -9.72 5.17
N MET A 148 -6.42 -10.96 4.66
CA MET A 148 -5.28 -11.82 4.99
C MET A 148 -3.96 -11.21 4.51
N ALA A 149 -3.91 -10.78 3.24
CA ALA A 149 -2.68 -10.26 2.64
C ALA A 149 -2.19 -8.96 3.32
N VAL A 150 -3.09 -8.06 3.69
CA VAL A 150 -2.74 -6.83 4.42
C VAL A 150 -2.26 -7.16 5.82
N ASN A 151 -2.95 -8.03 6.56
CA ASN A 151 -2.56 -8.37 7.93
C ASN A 151 -1.23 -9.14 7.99
N GLU A 152 -0.98 -10.02 7.03
CA GLU A 152 0.30 -10.72 6.88
C GLU A 152 1.45 -9.73 6.63
N LEU A 153 1.27 -8.80 5.68
CA LEU A 153 2.26 -7.76 5.41
C LEU A 153 2.48 -6.86 6.63
N ARG A 154 1.40 -6.45 7.29
CA ARG A 154 1.44 -5.60 8.48
C ARG A 154 2.17 -6.29 9.64
N ALA A 155 1.91 -7.57 9.86
CA ALA A 155 2.60 -8.35 10.89
C ALA A 155 4.11 -8.40 10.62
N ARG A 156 4.50 -8.74 9.38
CA ARG A 156 5.92 -8.81 8.98
C ARG A 156 6.65 -7.47 9.10
N LEU A 157 6.01 -6.36 8.71
CA LEU A 157 6.61 -5.03 8.81
C LEU A 157 6.76 -4.55 10.27
N ASN A 158 5.85 -4.98 11.14
CA ASN A 158 5.84 -4.61 12.55
C ASN A 158 6.63 -5.58 13.45
N GLU A 159 7.16 -6.68 12.91
CA GLU A 159 8.02 -7.61 13.63
C GLU A 159 9.39 -6.98 13.95
N SER A 160 9.93 -6.21 13.00
CA SER A 160 11.12 -5.40 13.24
C SER A 160 10.73 -4.08 13.87
N GLU A 161 11.05 -3.88 15.15
CA GLU A 161 10.98 -2.58 15.83
C GLU A 161 11.84 -1.56 15.05
N THR A 162 11.18 -0.73 14.25
CA THR A 162 11.82 0.35 13.50
C THR A 162 11.54 1.68 14.21
N SER A 163 12.49 2.61 14.12
CA SER A 163 12.35 3.94 14.71
C SER A 163 11.20 4.78 14.14
N SER A 164 10.54 4.30 13.09
CA SER A 164 9.49 4.99 12.33
C SER A 164 8.08 4.72 12.86
N GLY A 165 7.93 3.88 13.89
CA GLY A 165 6.63 3.52 14.47
C GLY A 165 5.95 2.32 13.79
N ARG A 166 4.76 1.95 14.28
CA ARG A 166 3.99 0.82 13.75
C ARG A 166 3.30 1.18 12.43
N VAL A 167 3.41 0.30 11.45
CA VAL A 167 2.74 0.38 10.15
C VAL A 167 1.26 0.06 10.31
N SER A 168 0.40 0.99 9.86
CA SER A 168 -1.07 0.84 9.82
C SER A 168 -1.56 0.28 8.49
N CYS A 169 -2.81 -0.18 8.43
CA CYS A 169 -3.47 -0.55 7.16
C CYS A 169 -3.51 0.65 6.20
N ALA A 170 -3.78 1.85 6.72
CA ALA A 170 -3.79 3.07 5.93
C ALA A 170 -2.41 3.39 5.29
N ASP A 171 -1.30 3.02 5.93
CA ASP A 171 0.04 3.22 5.35
C ASP A 171 0.29 2.25 4.19
N ILE A 172 -0.15 1.00 4.32
CA ILE A 172 -0.10 0.01 3.24
C ILE A 172 -0.94 0.48 2.04
N GLU A 173 -2.13 1.02 2.27
CA GLU A 173 -3.00 1.56 1.21
C GLU A 173 -2.36 2.76 0.50
N LYS A 174 -1.70 3.67 1.23
CA LYS A 174 -0.94 4.78 0.63
C LYS A 174 0.18 4.28 -0.28
N VAL A 175 0.91 3.25 0.15
CA VAL A 175 1.97 2.65 -0.67
C VAL A 175 1.38 2.03 -1.93
N ALA A 176 0.25 1.31 -1.82
CA ALA A 176 -0.43 0.75 -2.98
C ALA A 176 -0.80 1.84 -4.01
N PHE A 177 -1.34 2.96 -3.55
CA PHE A 177 -1.69 4.11 -4.39
C PHE A 177 -0.45 4.71 -5.09
N VAL A 178 0.64 4.92 -4.36
CA VAL A 178 1.90 5.44 -4.92
C VAL A 178 2.48 4.49 -5.96
N LEU A 179 2.51 3.18 -5.64
CA LEU A 179 2.99 2.16 -6.57
C LEU A 179 2.17 2.19 -7.85
N ARG A 180 0.83 2.24 -7.78
CA ARG A 180 -0.08 2.27 -8.93
C ARG A 180 0.23 3.40 -9.91
N HIS A 181 0.65 4.54 -9.39
CA HIS A 181 0.86 5.80 -10.12
C HIS A 181 2.35 6.16 -10.21
N ILE A 182 3.25 5.18 -10.09
CA ILE A 182 4.69 5.41 -10.16
C ILE A 182 5.14 5.96 -11.53
N ASP A 183 4.37 5.73 -12.59
CA ASP A 183 4.64 6.22 -13.94
C ASP A 183 4.42 7.73 -14.08
N VAL A 184 3.56 8.33 -13.25
CA VAL A 184 3.30 9.79 -13.26
C VAL A 184 4.03 10.53 -12.15
N SER A 185 4.80 9.83 -11.31
CA SER A 185 5.53 10.44 -10.19
C SER A 185 6.86 11.08 -10.61
N GLY A 186 7.34 10.83 -11.84
CA GLY A 186 8.68 11.20 -12.30
C GLY A 186 9.80 10.30 -11.76
N TYR A 187 9.51 9.44 -10.78
CA TYR A 187 10.49 8.53 -10.17
C TYR A 187 11.18 7.63 -11.20
N LEU A 188 10.42 7.17 -12.20
CA LEU A 188 10.94 6.25 -13.19
C LEU A 188 11.80 6.94 -14.26
N GLU A 189 11.48 8.18 -14.64
CA GLU A 189 12.31 8.99 -15.54
C GLU A 189 13.68 9.29 -14.90
N GLU A 190 13.71 9.50 -13.58
CA GLU A 190 14.95 9.64 -12.83
C GLU A 190 15.77 8.34 -12.77
N CYS A 191 15.13 7.16 -12.68
CA CYS A 191 15.84 5.88 -12.71
C CYS A 191 16.46 5.58 -14.09
N ASP A 192 15.75 5.87 -15.19
CA ASP A 192 16.27 5.64 -16.55
C ASP A 192 17.47 6.55 -16.87
N LEU A 193 17.56 7.73 -16.25
CA LEU A 193 18.73 8.62 -16.36
C LEU A 193 19.96 8.11 -15.62
N VAL A 194 19.80 7.27 -14.59
CA VAL A 194 20.91 6.66 -13.85
C VAL A 194 21.44 5.41 -14.57
N ASP A 195 20.59 4.67 -15.28
CA ASP A 195 20.98 3.45 -16.01
C ASP A 195 21.85 3.75 -17.25
N HIS A 196 21.63 4.90 -17.90
CA HIS A 196 22.48 5.35 -19.01
C HIS A 196 23.87 5.86 -18.61
N GLY A 197 24.19 5.91 -17.31
CA GLY A 197 25.50 6.33 -16.78
C GLY A 197 26.50 5.19 -16.55
N LEU A 198 26.08 3.93 -16.67
CA LEU A 198 26.96 2.78 -16.50
C LEU A 198 27.39 2.24 -17.86
N GLN A 199 28.51 2.77 -18.38
CA GLN A 199 29.29 2.02 -19.36
C GLN A 199 29.68 0.67 -18.73
N PRO A 200 29.62 -0.46 -19.47
CA PRO A 200 30.13 -1.72 -18.97
C PRO A 200 31.62 -1.53 -18.68
N ALA A 201 32.01 -1.75 -17.42
CA ALA A 201 33.40 -1.81 -17.05
C ALA A 201 34.03 -2.99 -17.79
N ASP A 202 34.90 -2.67 -18.75
CA ASP A 202 35.86 -3.58 -19.34
C ASP A 202 36.62 -4.28 -18.20
N GLU A 203 36.56 -5.62 -18.16
CA GLU A 203 37.25 -6.44 -17.16
C GLU A 203 38.76 -6.41 -17.42
N GLY A 204 39.41 -5.33 -17.01
CA GLY A 204 40.86 -5.19 -16.93
C GLY A 204 41.30 -5.20 -15.48
N ILE A 205 41.90 -6.31 -15.05
CA ILE A 205 42.54 -6.48 -13.74
C ILE A 205 43.59 -5.38 -13.55
N HIS A 206 43.32 -4.37 -12.71
CA HIS A 206 44.38 -3.50 -12.19
C HIS A 206 44.14 -3.13 -10.72
N GLU A 207 45.12 -3.53 -9.90
CA GLU A 207 45.22 -3.29 -8.47
C GLU A 207 44.95 -1.83 -8.06
N ALA A 208 44.15 -1.68 -7.00
CA ALA A 208 43.89 -0.40 -6.36
C ALA A 208 45.16 0.17 -5.71
N LYS A 209 45.71 1.25 -6.28
CA LYS A 209 46.55 2.20 -5.54
C LYS A 209 45.69 3.39 -5.12
N ALA A 210 45.45 3.48 -3.81
CA ALA A 210 44.84 4.64 -3.19
C ALA A 210 45.72 5.88 -3.39
N ASN A 211 45.12 7.00 -3.82
CA ASN A 211 45.74 8.31 -3.66
C ASN A 211 44.69 9.32 -3.14
N PRO A 212 44.97 10.03 -2.04
CA PRO A 212 44.03 10.92 -1.37
C PRO A 212 44.13 12.33 -1.98
N GLY A 213 43.00 12.92 -2.38
CA GLY A 213 43.06 14.31 -2.84
C GLY A 213 41.83 14.85 -3.53
N ILE A 214 40.66 14.83 -2.90
CA ILE A 214 39.56 15.71 -3.31
C ILE A 214 39.00 16.42 -2.07
N LYS A 215 39.28 17.72 -1.98
CA LYS A 215 38.87 18.62 -0.91
C LYS A 215 37.35 18.85 -0.97
N ARG A 216 36.63 18.45 0.08
CA ARG A 216 35.21 18.78 0.29
C ARG A 216 35.06 20.29 0.54
N LYS A 217 34.27 20.98 -0.29
CA LYS A 217 33.85 22.37 -0.06
C LYS A 217 32.65 22.37 0.89
N GLN A 218 32.91 22.67 2.16
CA GLN A 218 31.92 22.77 3.23
C GLN A 218 31.22 24.13 3.14
N PHE A 219 29.90 24.14 2.95
CA PHE A 219 29.06 25.34 3.08
C PHE A 219 28.66 25.46 4.54
N ASN A 220 29.15 26.47 5.25
CA ASN A 220 28.67 26.79 6.60
C ASN A 220 27.86 28.09 6.59
N LYS A 221 26.65 28.00 7.13
CA LYS A 221 25.79 29.12 7.50
C LYS A 221 26.35 29.75 8.76
N GLU A 222 26.83 30.98 8.67
CA GLU A 222 26.84 31.95 9.77
C GLU A 222 27.27 33.29 9.17
N ASP A 223 26.32 34.24 9.07
CA ASP A 223 26.56 35.67 9.28
C ASP A 223 25.28 36.45 8.92
N LEU A 224 24.31 36.35 9.84
CA LEU A 224 23.22 37.31 9.93
C LEU A 224 23.69 38.48 10.81
N LYS A 225 23.61 39.69 10.25
CA LYS A 225 23.54 41.02 10.91
C LYS A 225 24.85 41.67 11.41
N LYS A 226 25.24 42.72 10.68
CA LYS A 226 25.52 44.12 11.11
C LYS A 226 26.00 44.86 9.84
N GLY A 227 25.32 45.86 9.27
CA GLY A 227 24.88 47.12 9.87
C GLY A 227 25.87 48.22 9.46
N GLY A 228 25.52 49.10 8.51
CA GLY A 228 26.40 50.21 8.10
C GLY A 228 25.80 51.13 7.04
N ARG A 229 25.13 52.19 7.51
CA ARG A 229 24.58 53.32 6.73
C ARG A 229 25.68 54.09 6.00
N ASN A 230 25.41 54.56 4.78
CA ASN A 230 26.03 55.77 4.26
C ASN A 230 24.98 56.69 3.62
N SER A 231 24.59 57.69 4.40
CA SER A 231 23.91 58.92 3.96
C SER A 231 24.97 59.99 3.72
N LYS A 232 24.98 60.62 2.55
CA LYS A 232 25.67 61.91 2.35
C LYS A 232 24.63 62.97 1.95
N LYS A 233 24.52 63.97 2.81
CA LYS A 233 23.63 65.14 2.75
C LYS A 233 24.05 66.15 1.66
N GLN A 234 23.05 66.90 1.21
CA GLN A 234 23.07 68.14 0.41
C GLN A 234 24.04 69.24 0.90
N LYS A 235 24.44 70.09 -0.05
CA LYS A 235 24.36 71.58 -0.09
C LYS A 235 25.06 72.01 -1.40
N THR A 236 24.65 72.98 -2.18
CA THR A 236 23.90 74.23 -1.95
C THR A 236 23.28 74.66 -3.27
#